data_AF-A0A956JKC8-F1
#
_entry.id   AF-A0A956JKC8-F1
#
_cell.length_a   1.000
_cell.length_b   1.000
_cell.length_c   1.000
_cell.angle_alpha   90.00
_cell.angle_beta   90.00
_cell.angle_gamma   90.00
#
_symmetry.space_group_name_H-M   'P 1'
#
loop_
_entity.id
_entity.type
_entity.pdbx_description
1 polymer ?
#
loop_
_entity_poly.entity_id
_entity_poly.type
_entity_poly.pdbx_seq_one_letter_code
_entity_poly.pdbx_strand_id
1 'polypeptide(L)'
;SGDATAAVGHLEPAIDRLSELDSGSDELAPARFALAQALWRAPTPGDDARRRARGLAESAAATYEGQGEAAAARLAEVHAWLDAHTVTTTPATR
;
A
#
# COMPACT_ATOMS: atom_id res chain seq x y z
N SER A 1 4.90 -19.48 13.24
CA SER A 1 4.44 -18.35 12.40
C SER A 1 3.91 -17.24 13.30
N GLY A 2 4.77 -16.31 13.73
CA GLY A 2 4.39 -15.23 14.67
C GLY A 2 4.89 -13.83 14.28
N ASP A 3 5.73 -13.71 13.24
CA ASP A 3 6.44 -12.46 12.95
C ASP A 3 5.68 -11.46 12.09
N ALA A 4 4.88 -11.92 11.12
CA ALA A 4 4.28 -11.01 10.14
C ALA A 4 3.25 -10.06 10.76
N THR A 5 2.43 -10.54 11.71
CA THR A 5 1.40 -9.73 12.37
C THR A 5 2.02 -8.69 13.31
N ALA A 6 3.10 -9.05 14.02
CA ALA A 6 3.83 -8.11 14.88
C ALA A 6 4.54 -7.03 14.05
N ALA A 7 5.15 -7.41 12.93
CA ALA A 7 5.81 -6.47 12.02
C ALA A 7 4.83 -5.44 11.43
N VAL A 8 3.64 -5.86 11.02
CA VAL A 8 2.58 -4.95 10.53
C VAL A 8 2.12 -3.96 11.61
N GLY A 9 1.94 -4.43 12.85
CA GLY A 9 1.54 -3.58 13.97
C GLY A 9 2.56 -2.50 14.36
N HIS A 10 3.83 -2.68 14.01
CA HIS A 10 4.88 -1.66 14.19
C HIS A 10 5.03 -0.74 12.98
N LEU A 11 4.67 -1.20 11.77
CA LEU A 11 4.81 -0.43 10.53
C LEU A 11 3.72 0.64 10.37
N GLU A 12 2.47 0.37 10.76
CA GLU A 12 1.38 1.35 10.70
C GLU A 12 1.70 2.66 11.46
N PRO A 13 2.03 2.63 12.77
CA PRO A 13 2.34 3.86 13.51
C PRO A 13 3.63 4.54 13.06
N ALA A 14 4.57 3.81 12.46
CA ALA A 14 5.77 4.39 11.86
C ALA A 14 5.44 5.17 10.59
N ILE A 15 4.53 4.66 9.75
CA ILE A 15 4.10 5.34 8.52
C ILE A 15 3.18 6.53 8.82
N ASP A 16 2.33 6.45 9.84
CA ASP A 16 1.56 7.62 10.30
C ASP A 16 2.50 8.72 10.77
N ARG A 17 3.47 8.39 11.63
CA ARG A 17 4.45 9.36 12.12
C ARG A 17 5.32 9.94 11.00
N LEU A 18 5.70 9.14 9.99
CA LEU A 18 6.42 9.63 8.81
C LEU A 18 5.54 10.53 7.93
N SER A 19 4.25 10.21 7.79
CA SER A 19 3.30 11.01 7.01
C SER A 19 3.02 12.37 7.67
N GLU A 20 3.06 12.44 9.00
CA GLU A 20 2.97 13.69 9.78
C GLU A 20 4.24 14.54 9.68
N LEU A 21 5.41 13.91 9.54
CA LEU A 21 6.71 14.59 9.55
C LEU A 21 7.12 15.12 8.18
N ASP A 22 6.72 14.47 7.09
CA ASP A 22 7.08 14.91 5.75
C ASP A 22 6.09 14.41 4.68
N SER A 23 5.21 15.28 4.20
CA SER A 23 4.19 14.91 3.20
C SER A 23 4.75 14.68 1.78
N GLY A 24 6.07 14.81 1.57
CA GLY A 24 6.70 14.80 0.25
C GLY A 24 7.99 14.01 0.12
N SER A 25 8.44 13.27 1.14
CA SER A 25 9.68 12.50 1.03
C SER A 25 9.54 11.36 0.04
N ASP A 26 10.50 11.26 -0.88
CA ASP A 26 10.63 10.16 -1.84
C ASP A 26 10.67 8.78 -1.17
N GLU A 27 11.04 8.70 0.11
CA GLU A 27 11.05 7.46 0.90
C GLU A 27 9.67 6.98 1.37
N LEU A 28 8.64 7.83 1.30
CA LEU A 28 7.32 7.50 1.84
C LEU A 28 6.49 6.64 0.88
N ALA A 29 6.63 6.84 -0.43
CA ALA A 29 5.98 6.01 -1.44
C ALA A 29 6.41 4.52 -1.38
N PRO A 30 7.71 4.18 -1.32
CA PRO A 30 8.14 2.78 -1.19
C PRO A 30 7.73 2.17 0.14
N ALA A 31 7.74 2.93 1.24
CA ALA A 31 7.28 2.46 2.55
C ALA A 31 5.78 2.14 2.54
N ARG A 32 4.94 3.02 1.97
CA ARG A 32 3.49 2.80 1.79
C ARG A 32 3.22 1.55 0.96
N PHE A 33 3.95 1.37 -0.14
CA PHE A 33 3.76 0.20 -1.00
C PHE A 33 4.22 -1.10 -0.32
N ALA A 34 5.30 -1.09 0.45
CA ALA A 34 5.73 -2.24 1.23
C ALA A 34 4.69 -2.62 2.30
N LEU A 35 4.11 -1.64 3.01
CA LEU A 35 3.03 -1.89 3.96
C LEU A 35 1.77 -2.44 3.28
N ALA A 36 1.40 -1.91 2.12
CA ALA A 36 0.30 -2.44 1.32
C ALA A 36 0.47 -3.94 1.04
N GLN A 37 1.66 -4.34 0.56
CA GLN A 37 1.97 -5.75 0.32
C GLN A 37 1.92 -6.59 1.60
N ALA A 38 2.42 -6.07 2.72
CA ALA A 38 2.43 -6.78 4.00
C ALA A 38 1.01 -7.00 4.54
N LEU A 39 0.17 -5.96 4.51
CA LEU A 39 -1.24 -6.04 4.90
C LEU A 39 -2.02 -7.04 4.05
N TRP A 40 -1.77 -7.07 2.74
CA TRP A 40 -2.43 -8.02 1.85
C TRP A 40 -1.97 -9.48 2.08
N ARG A 41 -0.69 -9.69 2.38
CA ARG A 41 -0.09 -11.01 2.63
C ARG A 41 -0.30 -11.53 4.06
N ALA A 42 -0.94 -10.76 4.94
CA ALA A 42 -1.23 -11.21 6.29
C ALA A 42 -2.03 -12.54 6.27
N PRO A 43 -1.82 -13.46 7.23
CA PRO A 43 -2.43 -14.81 7.19
C PRO A 43 -3.97 -14.80 7.17
N THR A 44 -4.58 -13.78 7.77
CA THR A 44 -6.02 -13.56 7.80
C THR A 44 -6.30 -12.08 7.52
N PRO A 45 -6.13 -11.62 6.27
CA PRO A 45 -6.38 -10.23 5.94
C PRO A 45 -7.89 -10.05 5.86
N GLY A 46 -8.47 -9.38 6.86
CA GLY A 46 -9.86 -8.95 6.79
C GLY A 46 -10.08 -7.97 5.63
N ASP A 47 -11.33 -7.78 5.22
CA ASP A 47 -11.63 -6.86 4.10
C ASP A 47 -11.20 -5.42 4.39
N ASP A 48 -11.18 -5.01 5.65
CA ASP A 48 -10.62 -3.71 6.06
C ASP A 48 -9.11 -3.62 5.82
N ALA A 49 -8.35 -4.69 6.12
CA ALA A 49 -6.92 -4.74 5.87
C ALA A 49 -6.63 -4.71 4.35
N ARG A 50 -7.44 -5.42 3.55
CA ARG A 50 -7.32 -5.38 2.07
C ARG A 50 -7.66 -4.01 1.49
N ARG A 51 -8.72 -3.36 1.98
CA ARG A 51 -9.07 -1.98 1.60
C ARG A 51 -7.97 -0.99 1.97
N ARG A 52 -7.40 -1.10 3.17
CA ARG A 52 -6.26 -0.27 3.61
C ARG A 52 -5.01 -0.52 2.77
N ALA A 53 -4.67 -1.77 2.51
CA ALA A 53 -3.57 -2.14 1.64
C ALA A 53 -3.71 -1.49 0.26
N ARG A 54 -4.90 -1.55 -0.32
CA ARG A 54 -5.18 -0.90 -1.60
C ARG A 54 -5.01 0.62 -1.53
N GLY A 55 -5.58 1.29 -0.52
CA GLY A 55 -5.44 2.74 -0.35
C GLY A 55 -4.00 3.22 -0.18
N LEU A 56 -3.16 2.43 0.51
CA LEU A 56 -1.72 2.69 0.63
C LEU A 56 -0.98 2.57 -0.71
N ALA A 57 -1.31 1.54 -1.51
CA ALA A 57 -0.73 1.37 -2.84
C ALA A 57 -1.19 2.50 -3.79
N GLU A 58 -2.46 2.91 -3.76
CA GLU A 58 -2.97 4.05 -4.53
C GLU A 58 -2.28 5.36 -4.13
N SER A 59 -2.04 5.59 -2.83
CA SER A 59 -1.28 6.75 -2.35
C SER A 59 0.19 6.74 -2.78
N ALA A 60 0.80 5.55 -2.84
CA ALA A 60 2.15 5.40 -3.37
C ALA A 60 2.21 5.69 -4.87
N ALA A 61 1.22 5.24 -5.65
CA ALA A 61 1.11 5.55 -7.08
C ALA A 61 1.02 7.06 -7.32
N ALA A 62 0.14 7.76 -6.62
CA ALA A 62 0.00 9.21 -6.74
C ALA A 62 1.31 9.97 -6.42
N THR A 63 2.09 9.47 -5.47
CA THR A 63 3.40 10.05 -5.14
C THR A 63 4.40 9.81 -6.27
N TYR A 64 4.48 8.59 -6.82
CA TYR A 64 5.35 8.28 -7.95
C TYR A 64 4.95 9.01 -9.24
N GLU A 65 3.66 9.26 -9.47
CA GLU A 65 3.19 10.09 -10.58
C GLU A 65 3.74 11.52 -10.47
N GLY A 66 3.74 12.10 -9.27
CA GLY A 66 4.30 13.43 -9.00
C GLY A 66 5.82 13.52 -9.22
N GLN A 67 6.55 12.41 -9.12
CA GLN A 67 7.99 12.33 -9.33
C GLN A 67 8.39 12.17 -10.82
N GLY A 68 7.44 11.89 -11.71
CA GLY A 68 7.67 11.79 -13.15
C GLY A 68 8.52 10.59 -13.58
N GLU A 69 9.33 10.76 -14.64
CA GLU A 69 10.05 9.64 -15.29
C GLU A 69 11.00 8.87 -14.36
N ALA A 70 11.57 9.53 -13.34
CA ALA A 70 12.47 8.91 -12.37
C ALA A 70 11.78 7.80 -11.55
N ALA A 71 10.45 7.83 -11.44
CA ALA A 71 9.64 6.87 -10.70
C ALA A 71 8.80 5.96 -11.60
N ALA A 72 8.90 6.08 -12.93
CA ALA A 72 8.04 5.34 -13.87
C ALA A 72 8.06 3.82 -13.68
N ALA A 73 9.24 3.24 -13.40
CA ALA A 73 9.37 1.81 -13.12
C ALA A 73 8.64 1.39 -11.84
N ARG A 74 8.71 2.20 -10.79
CA ARG A 74 8.02 1.95 -9.51
C ARG A 74 6.52 2.15 -9.65
N LEU A 75 6.10 3.18 -10.38
CA LEU A 75 4.69 3.41 -10.70
C LEU A 75 4.07 2.22 -11.44
N ALA A 76 4.78 1.69 -12.45
CA ALA A 76 4.34 0.51 -13.19
C ALA A 76 4.20 -0.73 -12.27
N GLU A 77 5.14 -0.93 -11.34
CA GLU A 77 5.07 -2.00 -10.35
C GLU A 77 3.83 -1.86 -9.44
N VAL A 78 3.56 -0.65 -8.94
CA VAL A 78 2.39 -0.38 -8.10
C VAL A 78 1.08 -0.62 -8.86
N HIS A 79 0.99 -0.17 -10.11
CA HIS A 79 -0.19 -0.42 -10.96
C HIS A 79 -0.41 -1.90 -11.23
N ALA A 80 0.64 -2.64 -11.59
CA ALA A 80 0.55 -4.08 -11.79
C ALA A 80 0.07 -4.80 -10.50
N TRP A 81 0.53 -4.34 -9.33
CA TRP A 81 0.05 -4.87 -8.06
C TRP A 81 -1.43 -4.53 -7.80
N LEU A 82 -1.87 -3.30 -8.06
CA LEU A 82 -3.26 -2.88 -7.88
C LEU A 82 -4.25 -3.66 -8.77
N ASP A 83 -3.83 -4.01 -9.99
CA ASP A 83 -4.61 -4.83 -10.92
C ASP A 83 -4.69 -6.29 -10.46
N ALA A 84 -3.59 -6.84 -9.95
CA ALA A 84 -3.55 -8.21 -9.43
C ALA A 84 -4.34 -8.37 -8.11
N HIS A 85 -4.50 -7.28 -7.34
CA HIS A 85 -5.09 -7.28 -6.01
C HIS A 85 -6.38 -6.45 -5.97
N THR A 86 -7.30 -6.80 -6.86
CA THR A 86 -8.65 -6.26 -6.82
C THR A 86 -9.42 -6.88 -5.65
N VAL A 87 -10.00 -6.03 -4.81
CA VAL A 87 -11.12 -6.46 -3.97
C VAL A 87 -12.29 -6.64 -4.92
N THR A 88 -12.67 -7.88 -5.19
CA THR A 88 -13.82 -8.18 -6.04
C THR A 88 -15.07 -7.66 -5.35
N THR A 89 -15.43 -6.40 -5.59
CA THR A 89 -16.80 -5.92 -5.40
C THR A 89 -17.61 -6.62 -6.48
N THR A 90 -18.13 -7.81 -6.16
CA THR A 90 -19.13 -8.47 -6.99
C THR A 90 -20.21 -7.43 -7.32
N PRO A 91 -20.40 -7.03 -8.59
CA PRO A 91 -21.53 -6.18 -8.91
C PRO A 91 -22.78 -7.01 -8.60
N ALA A 92 -23.59 -6.54 -7.66
CA ALA A 92 -24.89 -7.13 -7.41
C ALA A 92 -25.72 -6.97 -8.69
N THR A 93 -25.78 -8.04 -9.50
CA THR A 93 -26.69 -8.15 -10.63
C THR A 93 -28.11 -8.10 -10.05
N ARG A 94 -28.84 -7.04 -10.39
CA ARG A 94 -30.25 -6.88 -10.06
C ARG A 94 -31.09 -7.04 -11.32
#